data_AF-A0A345RC53-F1
#
_entry.id   AF-A0A345RC53-F1
#
_cell.length_a   1.000
_cell.length_b   1.000
_cell.length_c   1.000
_cell.angle_alpha   90.00
_cell.angle_beta   90.00
_cell.angle_gamma   90.00
#
_symmetry.space_group_name_H-M   'P 1'
#
loop_
_entity.id
_entity.type
_entity.pdbx_description
1 polymer ?
#
loop_
_entity_poly.entity_id
_entity_poly.type
_entity_poly.pdbx_seq_one_letter_code
_entity_poly.pdbx_strand_id
1 'polypeptide(L)'
;MIPSQKLQLHMMGAFAEFELALIRKRQADGIAKARQKGVYKGGKRRIDRERVTALRDEGLGPSAISERMGVSRMSVHRRLNARASD
;
A
#
# COMPACT_ATOMS: atom_id res chain seq x y z
N MET A 1 -7.93 -32.62 31.24
CA MET A 1 -6.98 -32.82 30.12
C MET A 1 -5.80 -33.62 30.65
N ILE A 2 -5.49 -34.76 30.04
CA ILE A 2 -4.36 -35.62 30.47
C ILE A 2 -3.04 -34.91 30.08
N PRO A 3 -1.96 -34.99 30.88
CA PRO A 3 -0.70 -34.29 30.59
C PRO A 3 -0.15 -34.50 29.16
N SER A 4 -0.35 -35.68 28.57
CA SER A 4 0.01 -35.99 27.19
C SER A 4 -0.73 -35.13 26.15
N GLN A 5 -2.02 -34.87 26.36
CA GLN A 5 -2.85 -34.03 25.48
C GLN A 5 -2.39 -32.56 25.53
N LYS A 6 -1.96 -32.09 26.70
CA LYS A 6 -1.41 -30.73 26.87
C LYS A 6 -0.13 -30.56 26.07
N LEU A 7 0.78 -31.53 26.16
CA LEU A 7 2.04 -31.52 25.45
C LEU A 7 1.82 -31.53 23.92
N GLN A 8 0.91 -32.39 23.44
CA GLN A 8 0.58 -32.47 22.02
C GLN A 8 0.05 -31.13 21.48
N LEU A 9 -0.88 -30.49 22.19
CA LEU A 9 -1.41 -29.19 21.78
C LEU A 9 -0.31 -28.11 21.72
N HIS A 10 0.58 -28.06 22.72
CA HIS A 10 1.69 -27.11 22.71
C HIS A 10 2.67 -27.35 21.55
N MET A 11 2.99 -28.62 21.28
CA MET A 11 3.83 -28.97 20.13
C MET A 11 3.19 -28.53 18.81
N MET A 12 1.89 -28.78 18.62
CA MET A 12 1.17 -28.33 17.41
C MET A 12 1.20 -26.81 17.25
N GLY A 13 1.03 -26.05 18.34
CA GLY A 13 1.16 -24.59 18.32
C GLY A 13 2.56 -24.14 17.90
N ALA A 14 3.60 -24.74 18.48
CA ALA A 14 4.99 -24.43 18.13
C ALA A 14 5.32 -24.75 16.65
N PHE A 15 4.79 -25.86 16.12
CA PHE A 15 4.96 -26.19 14.69
C PHE A 15 4.25 -25.20 13.79
N ALA A 16 3.02 -24.80 14.11
CA ALA A 16 2.28 -23.82 13.31
C ALA A 16 3.01 -22.47 13.23
N GLU A 17 3.57 -22.00 14.36
CA GLU A 17 4.38 -20.77 14.38
C GLU A 17 5.67 -20.91 13.56
N PHE A 18 6.35 -22.04 13.68
CA PHE A 18 7.57 -22.34 12.92
C PHE A 18 7.33 -22.33 11.41
N GLU A 19 6.28 -23.02 10.94
CA GLU A 19 5.92 -23.06 9.53
C GLU A 19 5.56 -21.68 8.99
N LEU A 20 4.79 -20.90 9.76
CA LEU A 20 4.43 -19.53 9.39
C LEU A 20 5.66 -18.62 9.27
N ALA A 21 6.63 -18.76 10.18
CA ALA A 21 7.89 -18.03 10.11
C ALA A 21 8.69 -18.38 8.84
N LEU A 22 8.74 -19.65 8.47
CA LEU A 22 9.40 -20.09 7.23
C LEU A 22 8.71 -19.54 5.97
N ILE A 23 7.38 -19.57 5.92
CA ILE A 23 6.61 -19.02 4.79
C ILE A 23 6.89 -17.53 4.63
N ARG A 24 6.86 -16.76 5.73
CA ARG A 24 7.15 -15.32 5.74
C ARG A 24 8.57 -15.02 5.27
N LYS A 25 9.56 -15.81 5.70
CA LYS A 25 10.94 -15.68 5.24
C LYS A 25 11.06 -15.85 3.73
N ARG A 26 10.47 -16.93 3.18
CA ARG A 26 10.46 -17.18 1.73
C ARG A 26 9.74 -16.08 0.95
N GLN A 27 8.63 -15.57 1.48
CA GLN A 27 7.91 -14.45 0.89
C GLN A 27 8.78 -13.19 0.85
N ALA A 28 9.47 -12.87 1.95
CA ALA A 28 10.36 -11.72 2.02
C ALA A 28 11.50 -11.82 1.00
N ASP A 29 12.13 -12.99 0.88
CA ASP A 29 13.17 -13.25 -0.12
C ASP A 29 12.62 -13.11 -1.55
N GLY A 30 11.39 -13.60 -1.79
CA GLY A 30 10.70 -13.44 -3.07
C GLY A 30 10.42 -11.98 -3.42
N ILE A 31 9.91 -11.21 -2.45
CA ILE A 31 9.67 -9.76 -2.60
C ILE A 31 10.98 -9.04 -2.88
N ALA A 32 12.06 -9.35 -2.15
CA ALA A 32 13.38 -8.74 -2.35
C ALA A 32 13.89 -8.98 -3.78
N LYS A 33 13.82 -10.22 -4.28
CA LYS A 33 14.16 -10.55 -5.67
C LYS A 33 13.30 -9.82 -6.69
N ALA A 34 11.98 -9.75 -6.47
CA ALA A 34 11.07 -9.05 -7.38
C ALA A 34 11.25 -7.53 -7.36
N ARG A 35 11.64 -6.95 -6.22
CA ARG A 35 12.05 -5.54 -6.12
C ARG A 35 13.36 -5.26 -6.88
N GLN A 36 14.37 -6.12 -6.74
CA GLN A 36 15.62 -6.01 -7.51
C GLN A 36 15.36 -6.10 -9.03
N LYS A 37 14.43 -6.97 -9.44
CA LYS A 37 13.99 -7.08 -10.84
C LYS A 37 13.09 -5.93 -11.32
N GLY A 38 12.74 -4.98 -10.45
CA GLY A 38 11.90 -3.83 -10.80
C GLY A 38 10.44 -4.17 -11.14
N VAL A 39 9.94 -5.34 -10.72
CA VAL A 39 8.56 -5.78 -11.03
C VAL A 39 7.53 -4.91 -10.31
N TYR A 40 7.83 -4.48 -9.08
CA TYR A 40 6.95 -3.62 -8.30
C TYR A 40 7.04 -2.17 -8.78
N LYS A 41 6.09 -1.76 -9.65
CA LYS A 41 5.97 -0.38 -10.17
C LYS A 41 4.99 0.50 -9.38
N GLY A 42 4.57 0.04 -8.19
CA GLY A 42 3.51 0.66 -7.41
C GLY A 42 2.11 0.44 -7.99
N GLY A 43 1.09 0.95 -7.31
CA GLY A 43 -0.29 0.91 -7.81
C GLY A 43 -0.49 1.85 -8.99
N LYS A 44 -1.45 1.52 -9.87
CA LYS A 44 -1.85 2.41 -10.98
C LYS A 44 -2.20 3.80 -10.43
N ARG A 45 -1.61 4.84 -11.02
CA ARG A 45 -1.93 6.23 -10.68
C ARG A 45 -3.42 6.46 -10.98
N ARG A 46 -4.23 6.66 -9.94
CA ARG A 46 -5.68 6.86 -10.08
C ARG A 46 -6.06 8.28 -10.51
N ILE A 47 -5.12 9.23 -10.41
CA ILE A 47 -5.37 10.65 -10.67
C ILE A 47 -4.17 11.20 -11.42
N ASP A 48 -4.45 11.85 -12.53
CA ASP A 48 -3.48 12.63 -13.30
C ASP A 48 -3.09 13.88 -12.51
N ARG A 49 -1.79 13.99 -12.21
CA ARG A 49 -1.25 15.10 -11.41
C ARG A 49 -1.10 16.36 -12.26
N GLU A 50 -0.68 16.20 -13.50
CA GLU A 50 -0.44 17.30 -14.44
C GLU A 50 -1.75 17.98 -14.78
N ARG A 51 -2.83 17.20 -14.90
CA ARG A 51 -4.16 17.75 -15.13
C ARG A 51 -4.69 18.56 -13.93
N VAL A 52 -4.44 18.11 -12.70
CA VAL A 52 -4.81 18.85 -11.49
C VAL A 52 -4.06 20.18 -11.39
N THR A 53 -2.76 20.19 -11.74
CA THR A 53 -1.96 21.43 -11.74
C THR A 53 -2.36 22.37 -12.87
N ALA A 54 -2.57 21.87 -14.09
CA ALA A 54 -3.01 22.69 -15.20
C ALA A 54 -4.34 23.41 -14.88
N LEU A 55 -5.32 22.68 -14.32
CA LEU A 55 -6.60 23.28 -13.92
C LEU A 55 -6.43 24.30 -12.77
N ARG A 56 -5.45 24.11 -11.89
CA ARG A 56 -5.12 25.08 -10.85
C ARG A 56 -4.50 26.35 -11.42
N ASP A 57 -3.61 26.20 -12.39
CA ASP A 57 -2.93 27.31 -13.08
C ASP A 57 -3.89 28.07 -14.00
N GLU A 58 -4.93 27.40 -14.52
CA GLU A 58 -6.11 28.01 -15.17
C GLU A 58 -6.99 28.81 -14.18
N GLY A 59 -6.67 28.83 -12.88
CA GLY A 59 -7.38 29.60 -11.86
C GLY A 59 -8.54 28.86 -11.19
N LEU A 60 -8.76 27.56 -11.45
CA LEU A 60 -9.86 26.83 -10.82
C LEU A 60 -9.57 26.56 -9.33
N GLY A 61 -10.62 26.72 -8.53
CA GLY A 61 -10.63 26.34 -7.13
C GLY A 61 -10.61 24.81 -6.93
N PRO A 62 -10.18 24.29 -5.77
CA PRO A 62 -10.06 22.84 -5.53
C PRO A 62 -11.39 22.09 -5.68
N SER A 63 -12.52 22.73 -5.34
CA SER A 63 -13.86 22.16 -5.52
C SER A 63 -14.22 21.98 -7.00
N ALA A 64 -13.99 23.00 -7.83
CA ALA A 64 -14.25 22.92 -9.27
C ALA A 64 -13.36 21.87 -9.97
N ILE A 65 -12.10 21.76 -9.54
CA ILE A 65 -11.18 20.71 -10.02
C ILE A 65 -11.72 19.32 -9.64
N SER A 66 -12.22 19.16 -8.43
CA SER A 66 -12.74 17.88 -7.93
C SER A 66 -13.96 17.39 -8.72
N GLU A 67 -14.88 18.30 -9.04
CA GLU A 67 -16.07 18.02 -9.84
C GLU A 67 -15.71 17.69 -11.29
N ARG A 68 -14.85 18.52 -11.91
CA ARG A 68 -14.42 18.34 -13.30
C ARG A 68 -13.63 17.04 -13.52
N MET A 69 -12.87 16.60 -12.53
CA MET A 69 -12.05 15.38 -12.60
C MET A 69 -12.76 14.13 -12.04
N GLY A 70 -13.94 14.28 -11.41
CA GLY A 70 -14.64 13.18 -10.75
C GLY A 70 -13.86 12.56 -9.58
N VAL A 71 -13.04 13.36 -8.88
CA VAL A 71 -12.20 12.90 -7.76
C VAL A 71 -12.54 13.63 -6.47
N SER A 72 -12.30 13.02 -5.31
CA SER A 72 -12.58 13.69 -4.03
C SER A 72 -11.76 14.99 -3.86
N ARG A 73 -12.35 16.01 -3.22
CA ARG A 73 -11.66 17.24 -2.81
C ARG A 73 -10.38 16.96 -2.02
N MET A 74 -10.40 15.96 -1.14
CA MET A 74 -9.23 15.52 -0.37
C MET A 74 -8.10 15.02 -1.26
N SER A 75 -8.42 14.31 -2.34
CA SER A 75 -7.42 13.90 -3.33
C SER A 75 -6.80 15.07 -4.07
N VAL A 76 -7.57 16.11 -4.40
CA VAL A 76 -7.07 17.34 -5.01
C VAL A 76 -6.15 18.08 -4.02
N HIS A 77 -6.62 18.32 -2.79
CA HIS A 77 -5.84 18.99 -1.76
C HIS A 77 -4.52 18.29 -1.45
N ARG A 78 -4.54 16.96 -1.25
CA ARG A 78 -3.32 16.18 -1.01
C ARG A 78 -2.29 16.34 -2.14
N ARG A 79 -2.74 16.55 -3.38
CA ARG A 79 -1.84 16.72 -4.53
C ARG A 79 -1.31 18.13 -4.66
N LEU A 80 -2.14 19.13 -4.36
CA LEU A 80 -1.71 20.52 -4.31
C LEU A 80 -0.73 20.77 -3.14
N ASN A 81 -0.98 20.14 -1.99
CA ASN A 81 -0.13 20.30 -0.79
C ASN A 81 1.17 19.50 -0.88
N ALA A 82 1.18 18.30 -1.48
CA ALA A 82 2.39 17.51 -1.64
C ALA A 82 3.48 18.23 -2.48
N ARG A 83 3.07 19.12 -3.40
CA ARG A 83 3.98 19.98 -4.17
C ARG A 83 4.52 21.16 -3.37
N ALA A 84 3.87 21.59 -2.30
CA ALA A 84 4.35 22.69 -1.45
C ALA A 84 5.45 22.24 -0.47
N SER A 85 5.67 20.92 -0.37
CA SER A 85 6.62 20.27 0.55
C SER A 85 7.78 19.54 -0.15
N ASP A 86 7.86 19.62 -1.48
CA ASP A 86 9.00 19.22 -2.32
C ASP A 86 9.76 20.49 -2.75
#